data_AF-A0A536VYV9-F1
#
_entry.id   AF-A0A536VYV9-F1
#
_cell.length_a   1.000
_cell.length_b   1.000
_cell.length_c   1.000
_cell.angle_alpha   90.00
_cell.angle_beta   90.00
_cell.angle_gamma   90.00
#
_symmetry.space_group_name_H-M   'P 1'
#
loop_
_entity.id
_entity.type
_entity.pdbx_description
1 polymer ?
#
loop_
_entity_poly.entity_id
_entity_poly.type
_entity_poly.pdbx_seq_one_letter_code
_entity_poly.pdbx_strand_id
1 'polypeptide(L)'
;MTRVLFIDDNDDFRKLALRWFRSHGIVFMPEKEGIETIHELRREFPEVKIIAVTGLEPLRHYDVFEVARQVGAMKTLKKPFKFEDLIAAVRELTGG
;
A
#
# COMPACT_ATOMS: atom_id res chain seq x y z
N MET A 1 3.16 6.99 17.02
CA MET A 1 2.34 5.83 16.59
C MET A 1 2.51 5.71 15.08
N THR A 2 3.22 4.72 14.57
CA THR A 2 3.44 4.56 13.12
C THR A 2 2.19 4.02 12.47
N ARG A 3 1.66 4.73 11.46
CA ARG A 3 0.50 4.28 10.68
C ARG A 3 0.98 3.83 9.31
N VAL A 4 0.60 2.63 8.91
CA VAL A 4 0.82 2.09 7.57
C VAL A 4 -0.49 2.13 6.81
N LEU A 5 -0.45 2.60 5.57
CA LEU A 5 -1.59 2.62 4.67
C LEU A 5 -1.38 1.64 3.51
N PHE A 6 -2.41 0.86 3.22
CA PHE A 6 -2.49 0.00 2.05
C PHE A 6 -3.47 0.55 1.04
N ILE A 7 -3.04 0.66 -0.22
CA ILE A 7 -3.86 1.05 -1.36
C ILE A 7 -3.89 -0.14 -2.32
N ASP A 8 -5.07 -0.73 -2.46
CA ASP A 8 -5.34 -1.95 -3.21
C ASP A 8 -6.72 -1.82 -3.88
N ASP A 9 -6.79 -2.09 -5.19
CA ASP A 9 -7.98 -2.05 -6.05
C ASP A 9 -8.86 -3.32 -5.98
N ASN A 10 -8.51 -4.29 -5.14
CA ASN A 10 -9.16 -5.59 -5.05
C ASN A 10 -9.92 -5.78 -3.72
N ASP A 11 -11.21 -6.02 -3.89
CA ASP A 11 -12.21 -6.16 -2.83
C ASP A 11 -12.09 -7.41 -1.95
N ASP A 12 -11.39 -8.46 -2.39
CA ASP A 12 -11.25 -9.73 -1.67
C ASP A 12 -10.15 -9.67 -0.61
N PHE A 13 -9.03 -9.03 -0.93
CA PHE A 13 -7.94 -8.81 0.03
C PHE A 13 -8.39 -7.97 1.24
N ARG A 14 -9.26 -6.99 0.99
CA ARG A 14 -9.91 -6.14 1.99
C ARG A 14 -10.57 -6.96 3.11
N LYS A 15 -11.38 -7.96 2.77
CA LYS A 15 -12.16 -8.71 3.78
C LYS A 15 -11.27 -9.57 4.67
N LEU A 16 -10.22 -10.17 4.10
CA LEU A 16 -9.34 -11.09 4.82
C LEU A 16 -8.48 -10.38 5.87
N ALA A 17 -7.99 -9.17 5.55
CA ALA A 17 -6.93 -8.54 6.33
C ALA A 17 -7.42 -7.43 7.29
N LEU A 18 -8.67 -6.95 7.18
CA LEU A 18 -9.20 -5.85 8.00
C LEU A 18 -9.15 -6.08 9.53
N ARG A 19 -9.33 -7.32 10.00
CA ARG A 19 -9.20 -7.63 11.44
C ARG A 19 -7.75 -7.55 11.91
N TRP A 20 -6.83 -8.10 11.12
CA TRP A 20 -5.40 -8.11 11.42
C TRP A 20 -4.81 -6.70 11.33
N PHE A 21 -5.16 -5.92 10.30
CA PHE A 21 -4.68 -4.56 10.12
C PHE A 21 -5.08 -3.62 11.26
N ARG A 22 -6.35 -3.66 11.69
CA ARG A 22 -6.83 -2.80 12.77
C ARG A 22 -6.13 -3.08 14.10
N SER A 23 -5.80 -4.33 14.42
CA SER A 23 -5.08 -4.66 15.65
C SER A 23 -3.62 -4.21 15.65
N HIS A 24 -3.07 -3.84 14.48
CA HIS A 24 -1.67 -3.42 14.32
C HIS A 24 -1.52 -1.95 13.89
N GLY A 25 -2.57 -1.14 14.03
CA GLY A 25 -2.52 0.30 13.70
C GLY A 25 -2.39 0.60 12.21
N ILE A 26 -2.74 -0.37 11.36
CA ILE A 26 -2.72 -0.26 9.91
C ILE A 26 -4.09 0.26 9.46
N VAL A 27 -4.08 1.35 8.71
CA VAL A 27 -5.29 1.94 8.13
C VAL A 27 -5.41 1.42 6.71
N PHE A 28 -6.61 0.99 6.32
CA PHE A 28 -6.93 0.61 4.95
C PHE A 28 -7.89 1.66 4.40
N MET A 29 -7.61 2.23 3.22
CA MET A 29 -8.54 3.11 2.52
C MET A 29 -9.23 2.33 1.40
N PRO A 30 -10.51 1.97 1.56
CA PRO A 30 -11.29 1.45 0.45
C PRO A 30 -11.64 2.58 -0.54
N GLU A 31 -11.79 2.23 -1.81
CA GLU A 31 -12.39 3.06 -2.88
C GLU A 31 -11.59 4.29 -3.36
N LYS A 32 -10.48 4.64 -2.71
CA LYS A 32 -9.53 5.62 -3.26
C LYS A 32 -8.44 4.91 -4.06
N GLU A 33 -8.65 4.80 -5.37
CA GLU A 33 -7.70 4.17 -6.28
C GLU A 33 -6.65 5.17 -6.79
N GLY A 34 -5.46 4.65 -7.10
CA GLY A 34 -4.50 5.32 -7.97
C GLY A 34 -3.40 6.14 -7.30
N ILE A 35 -2.62 6.76 -8.19
CA ILE A 35 -1.41 7.54 -7.89
C ILE A 35 -1.75 8.88 -7.23
N GLU A 36 -2.86 9.50 -7.64
CA GLU A 36 -3.35 10.78 -7.07
C GLU A 36 -3.64 10.63 -5.57
N THR A 37 -4.27 9.52 -5.17
CA THR A 37 -4.51 9.19 -3.77
C THR A 37 -3.22 9.13 -2.96
N ILE A 38 -2.17 8.48 -3.47
CA ILE A 38 -0.87 8.41 -2.78
C ILE A 38 -0.31 9.83 -2.60
N HIS A 39 -0.38 10.66 -3.63
CA HIS A 39 0.12 12.03 -3.60
C HIS A 39 -0.64 12.91 -2.60
N GLU A 40 -1.98 12.89 -2.60
CA GLU A 40 -2.83 13.60 -1.63
C GLU A 40 -2.49 13.21 -0.20
N LEU A 41 -2.43 11.91 0.07
CA LEU A 41 -2.19 11.39 1.42
C LEU A 41 -0.78 11.67 1.91
N ARG A 42 0.21 11.67 1.00
CA ARG A 42 1.56 12.10 1.34
C ARG A 42 1.60 13.58 1.74
N ARG A 43 0.78 14.43 1.10
CA ARG A 43 0.68 15.86 1.44
C ARG A 43 -0.07 16.10 2.74
N GLU A 44 -1.20 15.42 2.97
CA GLU A 44 -2.02 15.59 4.17
C GLU A 44 -1.41 14.90 5.41
N PHE A 45 -0.75 13.76 5.21
CA PHE A 45 -0.19 12.92 6.27
C PHE A 45 1.26 12.51 5.98
N PRO A 46 2.23 13.44 6.07
CA PRO A 46 3.62 13.22 5.69
C PRO A 46 4.39 12.22 6.60
N GLU A 47 3.77 11.70 7.65
CA GLU A 47 4.38 10.67 8.51
C GLU A 47 3.80 9.27 8.26
N VAL A 48 2.73 9.16 7.46
CA VAL A 48 2.14 7.87 7.10
C VAL A 48 3.05 7.14 6.13
N LYS A 49 3.27 5.86 6.39
CA LYS A 49 4.03 4.95 5.53
C LYS A 49 3.07 4.28 4.57
N ILE A 50 3.28 4.43 3.26
CA ILE A 50 2.35 3.95 2.24
C ILE A 50 2.94 2.72 1.54
N ILE A 51 2.15 1.64 1.47
CA ILE A 51 2.43 0.46 0.65
C ILE A 51 1.39 0.41 -0.47
N ALA A 52 1.86 0.55 -1.71
CA ALA A 52 1.00 0.41 -2.88
C ALA A 52 0.95 -1.04 -3.35
N VAL A 53 -0.23 -1.55 -3.64
CA VAL A 53 -0.43 -2.92 -4.11
C VAL A 53 -1.15 -2.87 -5.46
N THR A 54 -0.60 -3.53 -6.48
CA THR A 54 -1.26 -3.58 -7.79
C THR A 54 -1.10 -4.94 -8.46
N GLY A 55 -2.14 -5.36 -9.18
CA GLY A 55 -2.11 -6.54 -10.03
C GLY A 55 -1.84 -6.24 -11.51
N LEU A 56 -1.66 -4.96 -11.88
CA LEU A 56 -1.40 -4.59 -13.26
C LEU A 56 0.03 -4.97 -13.66
N GLU A 57 0.17 -5.49 -14.87
CA GLU A 57 1.48 -5.63 -15.49
C GLU A 57 1.96 -4.27 -16.00
N PRO A 58 3.26 -3.94 -15.87
CA PRO A 58 3.81 -2.77 -16.52
C PRO A 58 3.47 -2.80 -18.01
N LEU A 59 2.75 -1.79 -18.49
CA LEU A 59 2.60 -1.57 -19.92
C LEU A 59 3.96 -1.13 -20.46
N ARG A 60 4.29 -1.45 -21.73
CA ARG A 60 5.64 -1.32 -22.32
C ARG A 60 6.38 0.01 -22.11
N HIS A 61 5.69 1.08 -21.70
CA HIS A 61 6.25 2.40 -21.40
C HIS A 61 5.79 3.01 -20.06
N TYR A 62 5.12 2.24 -19.20
CA TYR A 62 4.55 2.74 -17.95
C TYR A 62 4.70 1.73 -16.82
N ASP A 63 5.69 1.95 -15.95
CA ASP A 63 5.86 1.20 -14.71
C ASP A 63 5.08 1.89 -13.58
N VAL A 64 3.87 1.38 -13.34
CA VAL A 64 2.98 1.86 -12.27
C VAL A 64 3.64 1.80 -10.88
N PHE A 65 4.58 0.87 -10.66
CA PHE A 65 5.30 0.77 -9.39
C PHE A 65 6.32 1.88 -9.23
N GLU A 66 7.01 2.24 -10.32
CA GLU A 66 7.93 3.37 -10.31
C GLU A 66 7.18 4.66 -10.00
N VAL A 67 6.05 4.90 -10.68
CA VAL A 67 5.24 6.09 -10.44
C VAL A 67 4.71 6.13 -9.01
N ALA A 68 4.20 5.01 -8.49
CA ALA A 68 3.75 4.91 -7.10
C ALA A 68 4.85 5.34 -6.10
N ARG A 69 6.10 4.90 -6.32
CA ARG A 69 7.24 5.30 -5.48
C ARG A 69 7.55 6.79 -5.62
N GLN A 70 7.54 7.33 -6.84
CA GLN A 70 7.80 8.75 -7.10
C GLN A 70 6.80 9.67 -6.40
N VAL A 71 5.53 9.24 -6.26
CA VAL A 71 4.49 10.05 -5.60
C VAL A 71 4.38 9.84 -4.09
N GLY A 72 5.16 8.92 -3.51
CA GLY A 72 5.27 8.78 -2.05
C GLY A 72 5.00 7.39 -1.48
N ALA A 73 4.78 6.35 -2.30
CA ALA A 73 4.76 4.98 -1.81
C ALA A 73 6.17 4.57 -1.37
N MET A 74 6.27 4.01 -0.17
CA MET A 74 7.54 3.59 0.42
C MET A 74 7.89 2.15 0.04
N LYS A 75 6.86 1.34 -0.25
CA LYS A 75 6.97 -0.02 -0.78
C LYS A 75 5.88 -0.27 -1.81
N THR A 76 6.14 -1.25 -2.66
CA THR A 76 5.20 -1.72 -3.69
C THR A 76 5.12 -3.25 -3.67
N LEU A 77 3.93 -3.82 -3.75
CA LEU A 77 3.70 -5.27 -3.88
C LEU A 77 2.93 -5.58 -5.18
N LYS A 78 3.44 -6.53 -5.98
CA LYS A 78 2.76 -7.03 -7.19
C LYS A 78 1.87 -8.22 -6.82
N LYS A 79 0.62 -8.23 -7.28
CA LYS A 79 -0.24 -9.42 -7.16
C LYS A 79 0.12 -10.46 -8.24
N PRO A 80 -0.02 -11.76 -7.95
CA PRO A 80 -0.29 -12.33 -6.62
C PRO A 80 0.96 -12.28 -5.72
N PHE A 81 0.74 -12.03 -4.43
CA PHE A 81 1.77 -12.11 -3.38
C PHE A 81 1.25 -12.94 -2.21
N LYS A 82 2.15 -13.46 -1.37
CA LYS A 82 1.78 -14.20 -0.17
C LYS A 82 1.56 -13.27 1.01
N PHE A 83 0.78 -13.71 2.00
CA PHE A 83 0.54 -12.89 3.19
C PHE A 83 1.84 -12.57 3.94
N GLU A 84 2.84 -13.44 3.90
CA GLU A 84 4.15 -13.21 4.50
C GLU A 84 4.91 -12.03 3.85
N ASP A 85 4.74 -11.80 2.55
CA ASP A 85 5.35 -10.68 1.82
C ASP A 85 4.81 -9.34 2.34
N LEU A 86 3.50 -9.31 2.62
CA LEU A 86 2.82 -8.18 3.24
C LEU A 86 3.37 -7.90 4.65
N ILE A 87 3.48 -8.94 5.48
CA ILE A 87 4.01 -8.82 6.84
C ILE A 87 5.45 -8.31 6.82
N ALA A 88 6.28 -8.83 5.91
CA ALA A 88 7.65 -8.40 5.74
C ALA A 88 7.72 -6.90 5.37
N ALA A 89 6.92 -6.47 4.39
CA ALA A 89 6.86 -5.06 3.99
C ALA A 89 6.43 -4.15 5.15
N VAL A 90 5.44 -4.55 5.96
CA VAL A 90 5.04 -3.78 7.15
C VAL A 90 6.18 -3.68 8.14
N ARG A 91 6.84 -4.81 8.49
CA ARG A 91 7.92 -4.84 9.48
C ARG A 91 9.11 -3.98 9.07
N GLU A 92 9.50 -4.04 7.80
CA GLU A 92 10.55 -3.18 7.26
C GLU A 92 10.20 -1.70 7.42
N LEU A 93 8.93 -1.34 7.24
CA LEU A 93 8.48 0.03 7.37
C LEU A 93 8.35 0.44 8.83
N THR A 94 7.86 -0.39 9.74
CA THR A 94 7.59 0.04 11.12
C THR A 94 8.82 -0.01 12.03
N GLY A 95 9.90 -0.68 11.61
CA GLY A 95 10.95 -1.11 12.52
C GLY A 95 10.41 -2.27 13.36
N GLY A 96 11.10 -3.41 13.34
CA GLY A 96 10.72 -4.60 14.12
C GLY A 96 10.70 -4.32 15.61
#